data_AF-A0A6J2V0K7-F1
#
_entry.id   AF-A0A6J2V0K7-F1
#
_cell.length_a   1.000
_cell.length_b   1.000
_cell.length_c   1.000
_cell.angle_alpha   90.00
_cell.angle_beta   90.00
_cell.angle_gamma   90.00
#
_symmetry.space_group_name_H-M   'P 1'
#
loop_
_entity.id
_entity.type
_entity.pdbx_description
1 polymer ?
#
loop_
_entity_poly.entity_id
_entity_poly.type
_entity_poly.pdbx_seq_one_letter_code
_entity_poly.pdbx_strand_id
1 'polypeptide(L)'
;MRVSASLLNMHSSFFALWLAALHGFPALDAVPNPSPLIGSNWGNPRRFIHLQTSTDVNTFYLEISLNGHVRKTTNRGSYSVILLKSESRDRLAILGVKSNRFLCMDAEGNLFTSTVCHRDDCLFHHKLLENHRDVYYSSKTGILLNLDGAKQVYVAGQNLPQSSLFLSERNTVPLERLLHKERKHRQVDPSDPLNALGQGEASDSRGIQEEDSDLDIETGRNISRETLVSPSDDDPWEVLHVSNPSSPRIQG
;
A
#
# COMPACT_ATOMS: atom_id res chain seq x y z
N MET A 1 -35.63 0.66 81.74
CA MET A 1 -34.69 -0.42 81.34
C MET A 1 -34.57 -0.40 79.84
N ARG A 2 -33.34 -0.24 79.32
CA ARG A 2 -33.02 -0.14 77.88
C ARG A 2 -32.91 -1.56 77.30
N VAL A 3 -33.52 -1.80 76.14
CA VAL A 3 -33.13 -2.91 75.26
C VAL A 3 -32.95 -2.35 73.84
N SER A 4 -31.73 -2.53 73.36
CA SER A 4 -31.22 -2.72 72.00
C SER A 4 -32.01 -2.17 70.80
N ALA A 5 -31.32 -1.31 70.04
CA ALA A 5 -31.54 -1.17 68.60
C ALA A 5 -30.22 -0.78 67.91
N SER A 6 -29.18 -1.59 68.11
CA SER A 6 -27.88 -1.43 67.45
C SER A 6 -27.57 -2.66 66.59
N LEU A 7 -28.40 -2.94 65.58
CA LEU A 7 -28.11 -3.99 64.60
C LEU A 7 -28.71 -3.79 63.19
N LEU A 8 -29.63 -2.84 62.99
CA LEU A 8 -30.24 -2.63 61.66
C LEU A 8 -29.51 -1.62 60.76
N ASN A 9 -28.61 -0.81 61.30
CA ASN A 9 -27.99 0.28 60.54
C ASN A 9 -26.66 -0.08 59.86
N MET A 10 -26.05 -1.23 60.19
CA MET A 10 -24.81 -1.66 59.55
C MET A 10 -25.07 -2.28 58.18
N HIS A 11 -26.05 -3.17 58.01
CA HIS A 11 -26.24 -3.86 56.72
C HIS A 11 -26.63 -2.92 55.57
N SER A 12 -27.42 -1.88 55.85
CA SER A 12 -27.86 -0.94 54.81
C SER A 12 -26.70 -0.08 54.28
N SER A 13 -25.79 0.36 55.17
CA SER A 13 -24.59 1.11 54.76
C SER A 13 -23.60 0.23 54.00
N PHE A 14 -23.45 -1.04 54.35
CA PHE A 14 -22.57 -1.96 53.61
C PHE A 14 -23.12 -2.29 52.22
N PHE A 15 -24.43 -2.49 52.08
CA PHE A 15 -25.06 -2.68 50.77
C PHE A 15 -24.96 -1.44 49.89
N ALA A 16 -25.14 -0.24 50.45
CA ALA A 16 -24.96 1.01 49.73
C ALA A 16 -23.49 1.22 49.28
N LEU A 17 -22.52 0.87 50.13
CA LEU A 17 -21.09 0.89 49.78
C LEU A 17 -20.75 -0.14 48.70
N TRP A 18 -21.38 -1.32 48.73
CA TRP A 18 -21.19 -2.37 47.75
C TRP A 18 -21.79 -2.00 46.38
N LEU A 19 -22.96 -1.35 46.35
CA LEU A 19 -23.56 -0.83 45.13
C LEU A 19 -22.76 0.36 44.55
N ALA A 20 -22.23 1.25 45.39
CA ALA A 20 -21.35 2.33 44.95
C ALA A 20 -20.02 1.80 44.38
N ALA A 21 -19.47 0.72 44.95
CA ALA A 21 -18.27 0.07 44.43
C ALA A 21 -18.48 -0.62 43.08
N LEU A 22 -19.69 -1.12 42.81
CA LEU A 22 -20.04 -1.78 41.54
C LEU A 22 -20.44 -0.80 40.42
N HIS A 23 -20.70 0.48 40.72
CA HIS A 23 -21.12 1.48 39.74
C HIS A 23 -20.04 2.54 39.46
N GLY A 24 -18.89 2.42 40.12
CA GLY A 24 -17.79 3.38 40.07
C GLY A 24 -16.68 3.03 39.08
N PHE A 25 -17.00 2.61 37.86
CA PHE A 25 -16.04 2.69 36.75
C PHE A 25 -16.82 3.04 35.47
N PRO A 26 -16.93 4.33 35.09
CA PRO A 26 -17.08 4.59 33.66
C PRO A 26 -15.91 3.89 32.99
N ALA A 27 -16.19 3.07 31.97
CA ALA A 27 -15.15 2.58 31.10
C ALA A 27 -14.35 3.82 30.70
N LEU A 28 -13.13 3.95 31.21
CA LEU A 28 -12.16 4.88 30.67
C LEU A 28 -12.04 4.42 29.23
N ASP A 29 -12.75 5.12 28.36
CA ASP A 29 -12.53 5.09 26.94
C ASP A 29 -11.01 5.20 26.81
N ALA A 30 -10.38 4.13 26.34
CA ALA A 30 -8.94 4.05 26.32
C ALA A 30 -8.46 5.32 25.62
N VAL A 31 -7.81 6.22 26.38
CA VAL A 31 -7.30 7.47 25.83
C VAL A 31 -6.52 7.04 24.59
N PRO A 32 -6.93 7.48 23.38
CA PRO A 32 -6.28 7.05 22.16
C PRO A 32 -4.82 7.39 22.34
N ASN A 33 -3.99 6.35 22.42
CA ASN A 33 -2.57 6.48 22.69
C ASN A 33 -2.05 7.60 21.78
N PRO A 34 -1.61 8.75 22.31
CA PRO A 34 -1.03 9.80 21.47
C PRO A 34 0.40 9.39 21.19
N SER A 35 0.62 8.21 20.61
CA SER A 35 1.93 7.88 20.09
C SER A 35 2.18 8.90 18.97
N PRO A 36 3.34 9.57 18.95
CA PRO A 36 3.70 10.46 17.87
C PRO A 36 3.76 9.74 16.50
N LEU A 37 3.71 8.40 16.51
CA LEU A 37 3.61 7.52 15.34
C LEU A 37 2.17 7.31 14.82
N ILE A 38 1.14 7.63 15.61
CA ILE A 38 -0.26 7.47 15.21
C ILE A 38 -0.70 8.62 14.28
N GLY A 39 -0.03 9.77 14.37
CA GLY A 39 -0.09 10.84 13.35
C GLY A 39 1.00 10.73 12.28
N SER A 40 2.11 10.05 12.58
CA SER A 40 3.22 9.87 11.63
C SER A 40 2.99 8.63 10.77
N ASN A 41 2.39 8.88 9.61
CA ASN A 41 1.86 7.93 8.63
C ASN A 41 2.93 7.08 7.91
N TRP A 42 4.17 7.07 8.41
CA TRP A 42 5.32 6.45 7.78
C TRP A 42 5.31 4.93 7.92
N GLY A 43 5.63 4.25 6.83
CA GLY A 43 5.75 2.79 6.82
C GLY A 43 4.46 2.02 6.56
N ASN A 44 3.31 2.66 6.30
CA ASN A 44 2.13 1.94 5.78
C ASN A 44 2.30 1.70 4.27
N PRO A 45 2.53 0.44 3.81
CA PRO A 45 2.80 0.13 2.40
C PRO A 45 1.61 0.40 1.46
N ARG A 46 0.44 0.80 1.99
CA ARG A 46 -0.77 1.12 1.23
C ARG A 46 -1.05 2.62 1.10
N ARG A 47 -0.18 3.50 1.61
CA ARG A 47 -0.39 4.96 1.50
C ARG A 47 0.35 5.55 0.31
N PHE A 48 -0.25 5.35 -0.84
CA PHE A 48 0.01 6.16 -2.02
C PHE A 48 -0.49 7.58 -1.79
N ILE A 49 0.36 8.57 -2.06
CA ILE A 49 0.06 9.99 -1.86
C ILE A 49 0.42 10.80 -3.10
N HIS A 50 -0.02 12.05 -3.13
CA HIS A 50 0.49 13.07 -4.03
C HIS A 50 1.21 14.11 -3.18
N LEU A 51 2.45 14.47 -3.54
CA LEU A 51 3.16 15.58 -2.89
C LEU A 51 2.76 16.88 -3.57
N GLN A 52 1.87 17.61 -2.92
CA GLN A 52 1.29 18.85 -3.42
C GLN A 52 2.14 20.04 -3.00
N THR A 53 2.40 20.97 -3.90
CA THR A 53 2.88 22.32 -3.61
C THR A 53 1.88 23.34 -4.15
N SER A 54 1.72 24.47 -3.46
CA SER A 54 0.83 25.55 -3.88
C SER A 54 1.62 26.81 -4.13
N THR A 55 1.37 27.45 -5.27
CA THR A 55 1.70 28.87 -5.47
C THR A 55 0.47 29.72 -5.15
N ASP A 56 0.60 31.04 -5.24
CA ASP A 56 -0.53 31.97 -5.00
C ASP A 56 -1.71 31.75 -5.96
N VAL A 57 -1.45 31.12 -7.12
CA VAL A 57 -2.42 31.00 -8.22
C VAL A 57 -2.81 29.54 -8.46
N ASN A 58 -1.85 28.61 -8.38
CA ASN A 58 -2.04 27.24 -8.84
C ASN A 58 -1.55 26.21 -7.81
N THR A 59 -2.23 25.07 -7.80
CA THR A 59 -1.75 23.87 -7.12
C THR A 59 -1.01 22.98 -8.10
N PHE A 60 0.15 22.49 -7.68
CA PHE A 60 0.97 21.55 -8.43
C PHE A 60 1.28 20.31 -7.59
N TYR A 61 1.61 19.22 -8.27
CA TYR A 61 2.04 17.97 -7.68
C TYR A 61 3.40 17.59 -8.25
N LEU A 62 4.22 16.92 -7.44
CA LEU A 62 5.42 16.24 -7.92
C LEU A 62 5.01 15.13 -8.89
N GLU A 63 5.55 15.16 -10.10
CA GLU A 63 5.40 14.11 -11.09
C GLU A 63 6.78 13.53 -11.44
N ILE A 64 6.86 12.19 -11.44
CA ILE A 64 8.03 11.46 -11.88
C ILE A 64 7.63 10.67 -13.12
N SER A 65 7.97 11.20 -14.29
CA SER A 65 7.57 10.61 -15.56
C SER A 65 8.31 9.30 -15.85
N LEU A 66 7.80 8.51 -16.79
CA LEU A 66 8.38 7.19 -17.14
C LEU A 66 9.84 7.29 -17.61
N ASN A 67 10.17 8.36 -18.36
CA ASN A 67 11.52 8.68 -18.81
C ASN A 67 12.42 9.27 -17.73
N GLY A 68 11.92 9.43 -16.49
CA GLY A 68 12.72 9.84 -15.34
C GLY A 68 12.88 11.35 -15.17
N HIS A 69 12.11 12.17 -15.89
CA HIS A 69 12.05 13.61 -15.61
C HIS A 69 11.20 13.89 -14.38
N VAL A 70 11.69 14.82 -13.57
CA VAL A 70 10.98 15.35 -12.41
C VAL A 70 10.34 16.66 -12.83
N ARG A 71 9.02 16.79 -12.66
CA ARG A 71 8.30 18.01 -13.05
C ARG A 71 7.16 18.33 -12.09
N LYS A 72 6.66 19.56 -12.21
CA LYS A 72 5.38 19.98 -11.66
C LYS A 72 4.26 19.60 -12.60
N THR A 73 3.17 19.08 -12.07
CA THR A 73 1.94 18.84 -12.83
C THR A 73 0.75 19.42 -12.09
N THR A 74 -0.26 19.95 -12.79
CA THR A 74 -1.54 20.32 -12.17
C THR A 74 -2.51 19.14 -12.11
N ASN A 75 -2.17 18.02 -12.77
CA ASN A 75 -3.02 16.84 -12.87
C ASN A 75 -2.63 15.79 -11.82
N ARG A 76 -3.60 15.35 -11.01
CA ARG A 76 -3.45 14.17 -10.14
C ARG A 76 -3.59 12.89 -10.97
N GLY A 77 -2.52 12.55 -11.68
CA GLY A 77 -2.41 11.39 -12.56
C GLY A 77 -1.70 10.20 -11.90
N SER A 78 -1.45 9.14 -12.67
CA SER A 78 -0.70 7.97 -12.19
C SER A 78 0.78 8.27 -11.91
N TYR A 79 1.40 9.16 -12.68
CA TYR A 79 2.81 9.55 -12.53
C TYR A 79 3.09 10.53 -11.38
N SER A 80 2.05 11.13 -10.80
CA SER A 80 2.17 11.95 -9.59
C SER A 80 1.94 11.15 -8.30
N VAL A 81 1.67 9.84 -8.43
CA VAL A 81 1.52 8.97 -7.27
C VAL A 81 2.89 8.59 -6.71
N ILE A 82 3.09 8.96 -5.46
CA ILE A 82 4.33 8.81 -4.71
C ILE A 82 4.13 7.80 -3.57
N LEU A 83 5.17 7.02 -3.32
CA LEU A 83 5.33 6.21 -2.13
C LEU A 83 6.55 6.71 -1.34
N LEU A 84 6.31 7.11 -0.09
CA LEU A 84 7.39 7.45 0.85
C LEU A 84 7.86 6.17 1.55
N LYS A 85 9.08 5.73 1.25
CA LYS A 85 9.70 4.56 1.86
C LYS A 85 10.63 4.99 2.99
N SER A 86 10.30 4.65 4.22
CA SER A 86 11.20 4.90 5.36
C SER A 86 12.45 4.02 5.23
N GLU A 87 13.62 4.63 5.39
CA GLU A 87 14.91 3.92 5.50
C GLU A 87 15.35 3.85 6.96
N SER A 88 15.18 4.96 7.69
CA SER A 88 15.42 5.08 9.13
C SER A 88 14.41 6.06 9.74
N ARG A 89 14.58 6.39 11.03
CA ARG A 89 13.64 7.28 11.74
C ARG A 89 13.51 8.66 11.09
N ASP A 90 14.61 9.17 10.55
CA ASP A 90 14.69 10.56 10.07
C ASP A 90 14.97 10.64 8.57
N ARG A 91 15.12 9.50 7.86
CA ARG A 91 15.42 9.47 6.43
C ARG A 91 14.45 8.57 5.68
N LEU A 92 14.09 9.01 4.49
CA LEU A 92 13.20 8.30 3.59
C LEU A 92 13.65 8.44 2.14
N ALA A 93 13.20 7.49 1.32
CA ALA A 93 13.29 7.53 -0.12
C ALA A 93 11.91 7.87 -0.70
N ILE A 94 11.90 8.70 -1.75
CA ILE A 94 10.69 9.11 -2.46
C ILE A 94 10.61 8.31 -3.75
N LEU A 95 9.61 7.43 -3.88
CA LEU A 95 9.44 6.57 -5.05
C LEU A 95 8.24 7.00 -5.90
N GLY A 96 8.46 7.27 -7.18
CA GLY A 96 7.40 7.38 -8.18
C GLY A 96 6.82 6.01 -8.47
N VAL A 97 5.57 5.77 -8.08
CA VAL A 97 4.97 4.43 -8.10
C VAL A 97 4.78 3.94 -9.53
N LYS A 98 4.20 4.79 -10.40
CA LYS A 98 3.98 4.42 -11.79
C LYS A 98 5.28 4.26 -12.55
N SER A 99 6.24 5.17 -12.39
CA SER A 99 7.52 5.10 -13.11
C SER A 99 8.51 4.08 -12.53
N ASN A 100 8.27 3.59 -11.31
CA ASN A 100 9.17 2.75 -10.54
C ASN A 100 10.60 3.35 -10.43
N ARG A 101 10.67 4.65 -10.14
CA ARG A 101 11.92 5.40 -10.04
C ARG A 101 11.99 6.19 -8.75
N PHE A 102 13.12 6.10 -8.06
CA PHE A 102 13.44 6.92 -6.90
C PHE A 102 13.79 8.33 -7.35
N LEU A 103 13.30 9.32 -6.63
CA LEU A 103 13.77 10.69 -6.70
C LEU A 103 15.13 10.78 -5.99
N CYS A 104 16.09 11.44 -6.61
CA CYS A 104 17.43 11.63 -6.07
C CYS A 104 17.88 13.07 -6.32
N MET A 105 18.90 13.50 -5.59
CA MET A 105 19.48 14.84 -5.66
C MET A 105 21.00 14.73 -5.69
N ASP A 106 21.63 15.39 -6.66
CA ASP A 106 23.08 15.42 -6.77
C ASP A 106 23.72 16.39 -5.75
N ALA A 107 25.05 16.48 -5.75
CA ALA A 107 25.78 17.34 -4.83
C ALA A 107 25.47 18.83 -5.07
N GLU A 108 25.12 19.19 -6.30
CA GLU A 108 24.77 20.54 -6.72
C GLU A 108 23.30 20.88 -6.46
N GLY A 109 22.49 19.95 -5.96
CA GLY A 109 21.07 20.14 -5.67
C GLY A 109 20.13 19.96 -6.86
N ASN A 110 20.61 19.43 -7.99
CA ASN A 110 19.74 19.11 -9.13
C ASN A 110 19.01 17.79 -8.87
N LEU A 111 17.72 17.78 -9.22
CA LEU A 111 16.89 16.59 -9.09
C LEU A 111 17.08 15.67 -10.29
N PHE A 112 17.29 14.39 -10.01
CA PHE A 112 17.31 13.34 -11.01
C PHE A 112 16.56 12.12 -10.49
N THR A 113 16.50 11.06 -11.29
CA THR A 113 15.84 9.82 -10.88
C THR A 113 16.71 8.60 -11.14
N SER A 114 16.56 7.58 -10.30
CA SER A 114 17.23 6.29 -10.47
C SER A 114 16.26 5.14 -10.27
N THR A 115 16.46 4.02 -10.95
CA THR A 115 15.71 2.77 -10.72
C THR A 115 16.17 2.06 -9.45
N VAL A 116 17.37 2.38 -8.96
CA VAL A 116 17.96 1.83 -7.73
C VAL A 116 18.10 2.96 -6.71
N CYS A 117 17.77 2.68 -5.44
CA CYS A 117 17.92 3.66 -4.37
C CYS A 117 19.39 3.71 -3.92
N HIS A 118 20.12 4.74 -4.35
CA HIS A 118 21.46 5.03 -3.85
C HIS A 118 21.36 5.81 -2.55
N ARG A 119 21.95 5.29 -1.47
CA ARG A 119 21.83 5.88 -0.12
C ARG A 119 22.33 7.33 -0.06
N ASP A 120 23.35 7.65 -0.85
CA ASP A 120 24.00 8.96 -0.80
C ASP A 120 23.18 10.07 -1.47
N ASP A 121 22.42 9.74 -2.52
CA ASP A 121 21.76 10.75 -3.36
C ASP A 121 20.22 10.66 -3.31
N CYS A 122 19.64 9.52 -2.95
CA CYS A 122 18.20 9.27 -3.02
C CYS A 122 17.48 9.30 -1.66
N LEU A 123 18.21 9.64 -0.59
CA LEU A 123 17.66 9.75 0.76
C LEU A 123 17.47 11.20 1.17
N PHE A 124 16.28 11.48 1.70
CA PHE A 124 15.87 12.79 2.18
C PHE A 124 15.50 12.70 3.65
N HIS A 125 15.84 13.74 4.39
CA HIS A 125 15.20 14.03 5.66
C HIS A 125 13.82 14.60 5.44
N HIS A 126 12.90 14.32 6.37
CA HIS A 126 11.59 14.96 6.44
C HIS A 126 11.50 15.81 7.70
N LYS A 127 10.78 16.93 7.61
CA LYS A 127 10.29 17.64 8.78
C LYS A 127 8.91 18.23 8.53
N LEU A 128 8.01 18.07 9.51
CA LEU A 128 6.74 18.79 9.56
C LEU A 128 6.99 20.16 10.19
N LEU A 129 6.62 21.22 9.49
CA LEU A 129 6.73 22.60 9.97
C LEU A 129 5.48 23.03 10.74
N GLU A 130 5.58 24.12 11.49
CA GLU A 130 4.47 24.72 12.26
C GLU A 130 3.29 25.14 11.38
N ASN A 131 3.54 25.46 10.11
CA ASN A 131 2.51 25.78 9.12
C ASN A 131 1.80 24.53 8.56
N HIS A 132 1.99 23.36 9.17
CA HIS A 132 1.40 22.07 8.76
C HIS A 132 1.80 21.64 7.34
N ARG A 133 2.97 22.09 6.86
CA ARG A 133 3.56 21.64 5.61
C ARG A 133 4.81 20.82 5.86
N ASP A 134 5.01 19.84 4.99
CA ASP A 134 6.16 18.97 4.97
C ASP A 134 7.30 19.62 4.20
N VAL A 135 8.53 19.48 4.69
CA VAL A 135 9.74 19.77 3.92
C VAL A 135 10.59 18.53 3.80
N TYR A 136 11.22 18.41 2.64
CA TYR A 136 12.18 17.34 2.36
C TYR A 136 13.51 17.97 1.96
N TYR A 137 14.61 17.45 2.47
CA TYR A 137 15.95 17.95 2.12
C TYR A 137 16.95 16.81 2.05
N SER A 138 17.93 16.92 1.16
CA SER A 138 18.95 15.89 0.94
C SER A 138 19.65 15.55 2.24
N SER A 139 19.76 14.26 2.54
CA SER A 139 20.51 13.78 3.71
C SER A 139 22.02 13.98 3.59
N LYS A 140 22.53 14.19 2.36
CA LYS A 140 23.94 14.41 2.08
C LYS A 140 24.33 15.88 2.10
N THR A 141 23.53 16.75 1.49
CA THR A 141 23.88 18.18 1.30
C THR A 141 23.05 19.14 2.14
N GLY A 142 21.93 18.70 2.71
CA GLY A 142 20.97 19.57 3.40
C GLY A 142 20.14 20.45 2.45
N ILE A 143 20.31 20.33 1.13
CA ILE A 143 19.58 21.13 0.14
C ILE A 143 18.12 20.67 0.07
N LEU A 144 17.20 21.63 0.08
CA LEU A 144 15.77 21.40 0.00
C LEU A 144 15.37 20.80 -1.35
N LEU A 145 14.44 19.86 -1.30
CA LEU A 145 13.68 19.44 -2.46
C LEU A 145 12.85 20.63 -2.93
N ASN A 146 13.19 21.19 -4.10
CA ASN A 146 12.50 22.34 -4.67
C ASN A 146 12.11 22.04 -6.12
N LEU A 147 10.81 22.15 -6.44
CA LEU A 147 10.32 21.86 -7.78
C LEU A 147 10.54 22.98 -8.81
N ASP A 148 10.94 24.19 -8.39
CA ASP A 148 11.41 25.29 -9.27
C ASP A 148 12.93 25.28 -9.48
N GLY A 149 13.65 24.36 -8.84
CA GLY A 149 15.10 24.26 -8.95
C GLY A 149 15.88 25.28 -8.10
N ALA A 150 15.23 25.96 -7.16
CA ALA A 150 15.95 26.82 -6.21
C ALA A 150 16.78 25.97 -5.24
N LYS A 151 18.07 26.27 -5.14
CA LYS A 151 19.05 25.51 -4.35
C LYS A 151 19.27 26.19 -3.00
N GLN A 152 18.40 25.89 -2.04
CA GLN A 152 18.49 26.42 -0.68
C GLN A 152 18.74 25.30 0.32
N VAL A 153 19.69 25.48 1.22
CA VAL A 153 19.93 24.57 2.36
C VAL A 153 18.88 24.81 3.44
N TYR A 154 18.35 23.73 4.01
CA TYR A 154 17.37 23.83 5.09
C TYR A 154 18.01 24.40 6.37
N VAL A 155 17.47 25.50 6.87
CA VAL A 155 17.81 26.10 8.16
C VAL A 155 16.54 26.34 8.95
N ALA A 156 16.49 25.87 10.19
CA ALA A 156 15.32 26.03 11.04
C ALA A 156 15.03 27.53 11.30
N GLY A 157 13.76 27.93 11.17
CA GLY A 157 13.32 29.32 11.36
C GLY A 157 13.55 30.24 10.15
N GLN A 158 14.19 29.77 9.08
CA GLN A 158 14.34 30.56 7.85
C GLN A 158 13.09 30.47 6.97
N ASN A 159 12.80 31.55 6.23
CA ASN A 159 11.79 31.52 5.18
C ASN A 159 12.19 30.55 4.06
N LEU A 160 11.25 29.70 3.67
CA LEU A 160 11.43 28.68 2.65
C LEU A 160 10.62 29.01 1.39
N PRO A 161 11.09 28.63 0.19
CA PRO A 161 10.35 28.82 -1.04
C PRO A 161 9.10 27.93 -1.04
N GLN A 162 7.99 28.45 -1.57
CA GLN A 162 6.70 27.74 -1.59
C GLN A 162 6.80 26.39 -2.31
N SER A 163 7.64 26.28 -3.34
CA SER A 163 7.89 25.05 -4.10
C SER A 163 8.75 23.99 -3.39
N SER A 164 9.20 24.28 -2.17
CA SER A 164 9.80 23.31 -1.25
C SER A 164 8.89 22.93 -0.08
N LEU A 165 7.71 23.56 0.02
CA LEU A 165 6.70 23.24 1.01
C LEU A 165 5.68 22.29 0.38
N PHE A 166 5.50 21.14 1.01
CA PHE A 166 4.63 20.08 0.51
C PHE A 166 3.45 19.82 1.43
N LEU A 167 2.35 19.37 0.84
CA LEU A 167 1.24 18.76 1.54
C LEU A 167 1.05 17.33 1.00
N SER A 168 1.01 16.37 1.91
CA SER A 168 0.81 14.97 1.57
C SER A 168 -0.67 14.66 1.37
N GLU A 169 -1.14 14.65 0.12
CA GLU A 169 -2.54 14.36 -0.21
C GLU A 169 -2.78 12.86 -0.46
N ARG A 170 -3.96 12.36 -0.04
CA ARG A 170 -4.33 10.95 -0.26
C ARG A 170 -4.53 10.66 -1.75
N ASN A 171 -3.98 9.53 -2.22
CA ASN A 171 -4.22 9.07 -3.58
C ASN A 171 -5.68 8.62 -3.81
N THR A 172 -6.25 9.08 -4.92
CA THR A 172 -7.56 8.68 -5.45
C THR A 172 -7.47 7.91 -6.77
N VAL A 173 -6.26 7.78 -7.34
CA VAL A 173 -6.02 7.03 -8.58
C VAL A 173 -6.15 5.53 -8.30
N PRO A 174 -6.98 4.79 -9.06
CA PRO A 174 -7.13 3.35 -8.91
C PRO A 174 -5.82 2.59 -9.11
N LEU A 175 -5.62 1.52 -8.34
CA LEU A 175 -4.37 0.76 -8.30
C LEU A 175 -4.03 0.13 -9.65
N GLU A 176 -5.04 -0.25 -10.42
CA GLU A 176 -4.91 -0.87 -11.75
C GLU A 176 -4.18 0.05 -12.73
N ARG A 177 -4.31 1.37 -12.56
CA ARG A 177 -3.59 2.36 -13.39
C ARG A 177 -2.13 2.52 -13.00
N LEU A 178 -1.78 2.15 -11.76
CA LEU A 178 -0.41 2.25 -11.23
C LEU A 178 0.43 1.06 -11.65
N LEU A 179 -0.19 -0.12 -11.78
CA LEU A 179 0.49 -1.32 -12.25
C LEU A 179 0.94 -1.16 -13.71
N HIS A 180 2.16 -1.60 -14.00
CA HIS A 180 2.57 -1.86 -15.37
C HIS A 180 1.93 -3.19 -15.77
N LYS A 181 0.89 -3.13 -16.60
CA LYS A 181 0.41 -4.34 -17.29
C LYS A 181 1.50 -4.71 -18.27
N GLU A 182 2.36 -5.65 -17.88
CA GLU A 182 3.23 -6.34 -18.80
C GLU A 182 2.31 -7.01 -19.81
N ARG A 183 2.18 -6.42 -20.99
CA ARG A 183 1.48 -7.03 -22.10
C ARG A 183 2.41 -8.14 -22.54
N LYS A 184 2.34 -9.29 -21.85
CA LYS A 184 3.06 -10.50 -22.27
C LYS A 184 2.70 -10.68 -23.73
N HIS A 185 3.66 -10.46 -24.61
CA HIS A 185 3.56 -10.93 -25.97
C HIS A 185 3.74 -12.45 -25.88
N ARG A 186 2.78 -13.11 -25.25
CA ARG A 186 2.73 -14.56 -25.22
C ARG A 186 2.63 -14.92 -26.69
N GLN A 187 3.62 -15.64 -27.19
CA GLN A 187 3.53 -16.23 -28.51
C GLN A 187 2.26 -17.08 -28.48
N VAL A 188 1.21 -16.56 -29.11
CA VAL A 188 -0.06 -17.25 -29.17
C VAL A 188 0.20 -18.42 -30.09
N ASP A 189 0.11 -19.64 -29.56
CA ASP A 189 0.14 -20.82 -30.41
C ASP A 189 -1.00 -20.67 -31.43
N PRO A 190 -0.73 -20.64 -32.74
CA PRO A 190 -1.77 -20.54 -33.74
C PRO A 190 -2.78 -21.69 -33.67
N SER A 191 -2.43 -22.80 -33.01
CA SER A 191 -3.29 -23.96 -32.78
C SER A 191 -4.23 -23.77 -31.57
N ASP A 192 -3.92 -22.86 -30.64
CA ASP A 192 -4.76 -22.54 -29.49
C ASP A 192 -4.82 -21.01 -29.25
N PRO A 193 -5.56 -20.28 -30.10
CA PRO A 193 -5.65 -18.82 -30.04
C PRO A 193 -6.36 -18.31 -28.79
N LEU A 194 -7.17 -19.16 -28.14
CA LEU A 194 -7.88 -18.84 -26.91
C LEU A 194 -7.12 -19.28 -25.65
N ASN A 195 -6.01 -20.00 -25.81
CA ASN A 195 -5.27 -20.62 -24.72
C ASN A 195 -6.21 -21.45 -23.80
N ALA A 196 -7.15 -22.18 -24.40
CA ALA A 196 -8.12 -23.01 -23.68
C ALA A 196 -7.45 -24.24 -23.04
N LEU A 197 -6.30 -24.67 -23.58
CA LEU A 197 -5.53 -25.81 -23.10
C LEU A 197 -4.47 -25.44 -22.05
N GLY A 198 -4.48 -24.20 -21.57
CA GLY A 198 -3.50 -23.59 -20.66
C GLY A 198 -2.65 -24.59 -19.88
N GLN A 199 -1.52 -24.98 -20.48
CA GLN A 199 -0.61 -25.90 -19.84
C GLN A 199 0.00 -25.15 -18.67
N GLY A 200 -0.32 -25.60 -17.45
CA GLY A 200 0.16 -25.00 -16.22
C GLY A 200 1.69 -25.00 -16.26
N GLU A 201 2.26 -23.84 -16.53
CA GLU A 201 3.67 -23.59 -16.28
C GLU A 201 3.82 -23.70 -14.76
N ALA A 202 4.32 -24.86 -14.33
CA ALA A 202 4.80 -25.06 -12.98
C ALA A 202 5.77 -23.92 -12.67
N SER A 203 5.28 -22.99 -11.87
CA SER A 203 6.06 -21.88 -11.36
C SER A 203 7.12 -22.50 -10.46
N ASP A 204 8.32 -22.70 -11.01
CA ASP A 204 9.50 -23.23 -10.32
C ASP A 204 9.91 -22.24 -9.23
N SER A 205 9.21 -22.34 -8.10
CA SER A 205 9.59 -21.73 -6.84
C SER A 205 10.33 -22.79 -6.05
N ARG A 206 11.57 -23.05 -6.47
CA ARG A 206 12.58 -23.71 -5.63
C ARG A 206 12.84 -22.84 -4.41
N GLY A 207 12.07 -23.08 -3.36
CA GLY A 207 12.47 -22.72 -2.00
C GLY A 207 13.67 -23.59 -1.63
N ILE A 208 14.80 -22.96 -1.34
CA ILE A 208 15.93 -23.60 -0.67
C ILE A 208 15.42 -24.02 0.71
N GLN A 209 15.36 -25.32 0.96
CA GLN A 209 15.13 -25.87 2.29
C GLN A 209 16.49 -26.33 2.81
N GLU A 210 16.87 -25.77 3.95
CA GLU A 210 18.15 -25.97 4.64
C GLU A 210 18.31 -27.43 5.07
N GLU A 211 19.57 -27.89 5.04
CA GLU A 211 20.03 -29.22 5.45
C GLU A 211 19.57 -29.56 6.87
N ASP A 212 19.01 -30.75 7.05
CA ASP A 212 19.16 -31.48 8.30
C ASP A 212 19.30 -32.98 8.01
N SER A 213 20.15 -33.60 8.80
CA SER A 213 20.85 -34.86 8.60
C SER A 213 20.05 -36.13 8.90
N ASP A 214 20.56 -37.24 8.34
CA ASP A 214 20.64 -38.60 8.93
C ASP A 214 19.58 -39.70 8.63
N LEU A 215 20.10 -40.73 7.94
CA LEU A 215 19.93 -42.20 8.10
C LEU A 215 18.99 -43.03 7.17
N ASP A 216 19.67 -43.74 6.26
CA ASP A 216 19.72 -45.21 6.03
C ASP A 216 18.53 -46.08 5.54
N ILE A 217 18.80 -46.64 4.34
CA ILE A 217 18.73 -48.07 3.90
C ILE A 217 17.41 -48.65 3.32
N GLU A 218 17.55 -49.00 2.02
CA GLU A 218 17.00 -50.09 1.20
C GLU A 218 15.55 -50.58 1.41
N THR A 219 14.78 -50.73 0.33
CA THR A 219 14.71 -51.98 -0.49
C THR A 219 13.65 -51.80 -1.59
N GLY A 220 13.97 -52.22 -2.81
CA GLY A 220 13.08 -52.12 -3.96
C GLY A 220 11.87 -53.06 -3.92
N ARG A 221 10.78 -52.65 -4.58
CA ARG A 221 9.78 -53.57 -5.14
C ARG A 221 8.98 -52.90 -6.25
N ASN A 222 9.04 -53.51 -7.44
CA ASN A 222 8.21 -53.20 -8.60
C ASN A 222 6.92 -54.04 -8.54
N ILE A 223 5.97 -53.73 -9.45
CA ILE A 223 4.72 -54.44 -9.83
C ILE A 223 3.58 -54.42 -8.77
N SER A 224 2.29 -54.18 -9.05
CA SER A 224 1.44 -54.43 -10.25
C SER A 224 0.13 -53.61 -10.24
N ARG A 225 -0.57 -53.63 -11.40
CA ARG A 225 -1.82 -52.95 -11.80
C ARG A 225 -3.10 -53.57 -11.20
N GLU A 226 -3.96 -52.79 -10.54
CA GLU A 226 -5.43 -52.98 -10.45
C GLU A 226 -6.00 -51.76 -9.68
N THR A 227 -7.17 -51.14 -9.88
CA THR A 227 -8.41 -51.42 -10.61
C THR A 227 -9.14 -50.08 -10.77
N LEU A 228 -9.78 -49.86 -11.93
CA LEU A 228 -10.64 -48.72 -12.23
C LEU A 228 -11.96 -48.83 -11.45
N VAL A 229 -12.36 -47.74 -10.80
CA VAL A 229 -13.76 -47.50 -10.40
C VAL A 229 -14.16 -46.14 -10.94
N SER A 230 -14.97 -46.14 -12.01
CA SER A 230 -15.70 -44.97 -12.48
C SER A 230 -16.87 -44.67 -11.55
N PRO A 231 -17.26 -43.39 -11.44
CA PRO A 231 -18.69 -43.09 -11.45
C PRO A 231 -19.06 -41.99 -12.46
N SER A 232 -20.12 -42.33 -13.21
CA SER A 232 -21.20 -41.48 -13.75
C SER A 232 -20.88 -40.37 -14.74
N ASP A 233 -21.31 -40.65 -15.98
CA ASP A 233 -21.62 -39.73 -17.07
C ASP A 233 -22.77 -38.77 -16.68
N ASP A 234 -22.52 -37.47 -16.80
CA ASP A 234 -23.54 -36.43 -16.95
C ASP A 234 -23.12 -35.55 -18.14
N ASP A 235 -23.67 -35.86 -19.32
CA ASP A 235 -23.51 -35.10 -20.56
C ASP A 235 -24.59 -33.99 -20.63
N PRO A 236 -24.23 -32.69 -20.70
CA PRO A 236 -25.18 -31.59 -20.62
C PRO A 236 -25.67 -31.05 -21.98
N TRP A 237 -25.66 -31.84 -23.06
CA TRP A 237 -26.11 -31.36 -24.37
C TRP A 237 -27.17 -32.25 -25.04
N GLU A 238 -28.44 -32.07 -24.62
CA GLU A 238 -29.61 -32.47 -25.41
C GLU A 238 -29.83 -31.46 -26.57
N VAL A 239 -29.43 -31.83 -27.78
CA VAL A 239 -29.77 -31.09 -29.01
C VAL A 239 -30.37 -32.08 -29.99
N LEU A 240 -31.70 -32.08 -30.17
CA LEU A 240 -32.47 -32.51 -31.37
C LEU A 240 -33.94 -32.10 -31.11
N HIS A 241 -34.80 -31.56 -31.97
CA HIS A 241 -34.78 -31.09 -33.35
C HIS A 241 -36.05 -30.21 -33.57
N VAL A 242 -35.90 -29.14 -34.34
CA VAL A 242 -36.78 -28.60 -35.41
C VAL A 242 -38.32 -28.80 -35.31
N SER A 243 -39.05 -27.66 -35.28
CA SER A 243 -40.12 -27.39 -36.25
C SER A 243 -40.55 -25.90 -36.21
N ASN A 244 -40.30 -25.20 -37.32
CA ASN A 244 -40.96 -23.94 -37.71
C ASN A 244 -42.47 -24.20 -37.91
N PRO A 245 -43.40 -23.22 -37.81
CA PRO A 245 -43.55 -22.28 -38.93
C PRO A 245 -44.11 -20.86 -38.64
N SER A 246 -43.85 -20.00 -39.64
CA SER A 246 -44.71 -18.94 -40.22
C SER A 246 -45.05 -17.65 -39.47
N SER A 247 -44.56 -16.54 -40.04
CA SER A 247 -45.12 -15.17 -39.94
C SER A 247 -46.57 -15.08 -40.40
N PRO A 248 -47.25 -13.97 -40.06
CA PRO A 248 -47.66 -13.06 -41.13
C PRO A 248 -47.26 -11.60 -40.87
N ARG A 249 -47.51 -10.80 -41.91
CA ARG A 249 -46.95 -9.49 -42.28
C ARG A 249 -48.02 -8.39 -42.09
N ILE A 250 -47.57 -7.13 -42.19
CA ILE A 250 -48.28 -5.93 -42.75
C ILE A 250 -49.32 -5.28 -41.82
N GLN A 251 -49.50 -3.96 -41.72
CA GLN A 251 -49.01 -2.72 -42.36
C GLN A 251 -49.42 -1.53 -41.45
N GLY A 252 -48.81 -0.36 -41.65
CA GLY A 252 -49.38 0.92 -41.23
C GLY A 252 -48.35 1.85 -40.61
#